data_AF-A0A8J2QSX0-F1
#
_entry.id   AF-A0A8J2QSX0-F1
#
_cell.length_a   1.000
_cell.length_b   1.000
_cell.length_c   1.000
_cell.angle_alpha   90.00
_cell.angle_beta   90.00
_cell.angle_gamma   90.00
#
_symmetry.space_group_name_H-M   'P 1'
#
loop_
_entity.id
_entity.type
_entity.pdbx_description
1 polymer ?
#
loop_
_entity_poly.entity_id
_entity_poly.type
_entity_poly.pdbx_seq_one_letter_code
_entity_poly.pdbx_strand_id
1 'polypeptide(L)'
;MSDRTRKCCHRNTSAHVVKTPRKQYYGLFQIGSEWCKEGKKGGKCDIACESLLDDDIRDDCACAYKIFEDEGFKYWTKWESRCKGERLPDIENKIIIHFKFQMSGLATSSQGFARTNEKNIKKTEKASDTDVTTL
;
A
#
# COMPACT_ATOMS: atom_id res chain seq x y z
N MET A 1 -8.19 31.28 15.69
CA MET A 1 -7.09 30.28 15.67
C MET A 1 -7.28 29.34 14.49
N SER A 2 -6.44 29.45 13.47
CA SER A 2 -6.54 28.62 12.26
C SER A 2 -5.98 27.22 12.53
N ASP A 3 -6.87 26.23 12.46
CA ASP A 3 -6.56 24.80 12.61
C ASP A 3 -5.48 24.37 11.60
N ARG A 4 -4.24 24.15 12.07
CA ARG A 4 -3.11 23.65 11.26
C ARG A 4 -3.23 22.15 10.97
N THR A 5 -4.27 21.47 11.45
CA THR A 5 -4.38 20.00 11.39
C THR A 5 -4.90 19.48 10.05
N ARG A 6 -5.27 20.36 9.10
CA ARG A 6 -5.90 19.94 7.82
C ARG A 6 -5.14 20.36 6.55
N LYS A 7 -3.81 20.45 6.59
CA LYS A 7 -3.04 20.88 5.39
C LYS A 7 -2.22 19.79 4.69
N CYS A 8 -2.19 18.56 5.20
CA CYS A 8 -1.41 17.49 4.57
C CYS A 8 -2.22 16.43 3.82
N CYS A 9 -3.50 16.20 4.13
CA CYS A 9 -4.26 15.12 3.51
C CYS A 9 -5.69 15.54 3.16
N HIS A 10 -5.87 16.20 2.03
CA HIS A 10 -7.20 16.30 1.40
C HIS A 10 -7.61 14.99 0.70
N ARG A 11 -6.94 13.87 1.05
CA ARG A 11 -7.07 12.48 0.56
C ARG A 11 -7.91 12.35 -0.71
N ASN A 12 -7.47 13.00 -1.77
CA ASN A 12 -8.17 13.03 -3.04
C ASN A 12 -7.39 12.14 -4.01
N THR A 13 -7.93 10.96 -4.25
CA THR A 13 -7.40 9.97 -5.21
C THR A 13 -7.47 10.50 -6.63
N SER A 14 -8.48 11.31 -6.96
CA SER A 14 -8.62 11.97 -8.28
C SER A 14 -7.80 13.27 -8.44
N ALA A 15 -6.82 13.53 -7.56
CA ALA A 15 -6.08 14.79 -7.59
C ALA A 15 -5.15 14.91 -8.80
N HIS A 16 -5.50 15.78 -9.74
CA HIS A 16 -4.66 16.12 -10.90
C HIS A 16 -4.14 17.55 -10.82
N VAL A 17 -2.81 17.72 -10.88
CA VAL A 17 -2.16 19.03 -10.78
C VAL A 17 -1.27 19.26 -12.00
N VAL A 18 -1.63 20.24 -12.81
CA VAL A 18 -0.85 20.67 -13.98
C VAL A 18 0.05 21.85 -13.56
N LYS A 19 1.37 21.68 -13.61
CA LYS A 19 2.31 22.82 -13.49
C LYS A 19 2.66 23.38 -14.87
N THR A 20 2.99 22.50 -15.81
CA THR A 20 3.21 22.81 -17.22
C THR A 20 2.70 21.63 -18.06
N PRO A 21 2.52 21.78 -19.39
CA PRO A 21 2.13 20.66 -20.25
C PRO A 21 3.07 19.44 -20.17
N ARG A 22 4.34 19.64 -19.79
CA ARG A 22 5.34 18.58 -19.63
C ARG A 22 5.57 18.14 -18.18
N LYS A 23 4.88 18.76 -17.22
CA LYS A 23 5.07 18.51 -15.79
C LYS A 23 3.73 18.54 -15.07
N GLN A 24 3.14 17.36 -14.98
CA GLN A 24 1.85 17.12 -14.36
C GLN A 24 2.03 16.13 -13.20
N TYR A 25 1.10 16.15 -12.25
CA TYR A 25 1.09 15.25 -11.10
C TYR A 25 -0.28 14.62 -10.91
N TYR A 26 -0.28 13.34 -10.60
CA TYR A 26 -1.45 12.47 -10.58
C TYR A 26 -1.63 11.85 -9.20
N GLY A 27 -2.89 11.66 -8.84
CA GLY A 27 -3.27 10.83 -7.72
C GLY A 27 -3.01 11.40 -6.34
N LEU A 28 -3.38 10.58 -5.36
CA LEU A 28 -3.21 10.84 -3.93
C LEU A 28 -1.75 11.16 -3.59
N PHE A 29 -0.80 10.44 -4.20
CA PHE A 29 0.63 10.59 -3.94
C PHE A 29 1.29 11.67 -4.79
N GLN A 30 0.55 12.36 -5.65
CA GLN A 30 1.08 13.43 -6.51
C GLN A 30 2.30 12.93 -7.32
N ILE A 31 2.12 11.81 -8.02
CA ILE A 31 3.13 11.15 -8.84
C ILE A 31 3.27 11.90 -10.17
N GLY A 32 4.51 12.22 -10.55
CA GLY A 32 4.80 13.01 -11.74
C GLY A 32 4.60 12.25 -13.05
N SER A 33 4.32 12.99 -14.13
CA SER A 33 4.14 12.48 -15.50
C SER A 33 5.36 11.74 -16.07
N GLU A 34 6.51 11.72 -15.39
CA GLU A 34 7.66 10.89 -15.73
C GLU A 34 7.53 9.42 -15.29
N TRP A 35 6.63 9.13 -14.35
CA TRP A 35 6.41 7.77 -13.81
C TRP A 35 5.27 7.03 -14.50
N CYS A 36 4.36 7.74 -15.16
CA CYS A 36 3.24 7.19 -15.90
C CYS A 36 3.22 7.71 -17.35
N LYS A 37 2.29 7.22 -18.17
CA LYS A 37 2.05 7.76 -19.52
C LYS A 37 0.55 8.02 -19.73
N GLU A 38 0.20 9.17 -20.30
CA GLU A 38 -1.20 9.51 -20.63
C GLU A 38 -1.72 8.66 -21.79
N GLY A 39 -2.95 8.17 -21.67
CA GLY A 39 -3.67 7.40 -22.70
C GLY A 39 -3.16 5.99 -22.97
N LYS A 40 -2.08 5.55 -22.31
CA LYS A 40 -1.52 4.19 -22.45
C LYS A 40 -0.54 3.87 -21.32
N LYS A 41 -0.18 2.61 -21.14
CA LYS A 41 0.90 2.21 -20.23
C LYS A 41 2.25 2.77 -20.66
N GLY A 42 3.05 3.20 -19.69
CA GLY A 42 4.42 3.65 -19.89
C GLY A 42 4.96 4.43 -18.70
N GLY A 43 6.06 5.15 -18.92
CA GLY A 43 6.80 5.80 -17.83
C GLY A 43 7.57 4.78 -16.99
N LYS A 44 8.19 5.23 -15.90
CA LYS A 44 9.00 4.35 -15.04
C LYS A 44 8.17 3.27 -14.32
N CYS A 45 6.89 3.50 -14.06
CA CYS A 45 6.01 2.51 -13.43
C CYS A 45 5.27 1.61 -14.44
N ASP A 46 5.40 1.87 -15.75
CA ASP A 46 4.69 1.16 -16.82
C ASP A 46 3.15 1.12 -16.63
N ILE A 47 2.57 2.27 -16.26
CA ILE A 47 1.13 2.44 -16.01
C ILE A 47 0.56 3.61 -16.80
N ALA A 48 -0.75 3.61 -17.00
CA ALA A 48 -1.47 4.76 -17.53
C ALA A 48 -1.62 5.81 -16.42
N CYS A 49 -1.47 7.10 -16.73
CA CYS A 49 -1.61 8.15 -15.72
C CYS A 49 -3.04 8.23 -15.16
N GLU A 50 -4.02 7.76 -15.92
CA GLU A 50 -5.42 7.69 -15.54
C GLU A 50 -5.71 6.64 -14.46
N SER A 51 -4.89 5.58 -14.37
CA SER A 51 -5.02 4.58 -13.30
C SER A 51 -4.72 5.18 -11.92
N LEU A 52 -3.82 6.17 -11.86
CA LEU A 52 -3.50 6.92 -10.63
C LEU A 52 -4.61 7.88 -10.19
N LEU A 53 -5.74 7.98 -10.90
CA LEU A 53 -6.82 8.92 -10.59
C LEU A 53 -8.10 8.23 -10.13
N ASP A 54 -8.11 6.90 -10.07
CA ASP A 54 -9.26 6.12 -9.61
C ASP A 54 -9.21 5.87 -8.09
N ASP A 55 -10.24 5.22 -7.55
CA ASP A 55 -10.34 4.96 -6.10
C ASP A 55 -9.50 3.74 -5.64
N ASP A 56 -9.00 2.93 -6.57
CA ASP A 56 -8.21 1.74 -6.32
C ASP A 56 -6.72 2.07 -6.20
N ILE A 57 -6.30 2.47 -5.01
CA ILE A 57 -4.93 2.92 -4.75
C ILE A 57 -3.83 1.83 -4.80
N ARG A 58 -4.10 0.61 -5.29
CA ARG A 58 -3.13 -0.49 -5.26
C ARG A 58 -1.94 -0.22 -6.19
N ASP A 59 -2.21 0.24 -7.41
CA ASP A 59 -1.18 0.61 -8.38
C ASP A 59 -0.51 1.94 -8.01
N ASP A 60 -1.25 2.90 -7.44
CA ASP A 60 -0.69 4.10 -6.80
C ASP A 60 0.38 3.73 -5.76
N CYS A 61 0.03 2.82 -4.84
CA CYS A 61 0.94 2.38 -3.78
C CYS A 61 2.16 1.66 -4.33
N ALA A 62 1.97 0.79 -5.34
CA ALA A 62 3.08 0.09 -5.98
C ALA A 62 4.04 1.06 -6.68
N CYS A 63 3.51 2.05 -7.40
CA CYS A 63 4.32 3.06 -8.07
C CYS A 63 5.02 3.99 -7.07
N ALA A 64 4.31 4.44 -6.02
CA ALA A 64 4.91 5.24 -4.94
C ALA A 64 6.04 4.49 -4.21
N TYR A 65 5.87 3.19 -3.96
CA TYR A 65 6.91 2.36 -3.37
C TYR A 65 8.15 2.29 -4.27
N LYS A 66 7.98 2.11 -5.59
CA LYS A 66 9.09 2.14 -6.55
C LYS A 66 9.81 3.49 -6.57
N ILE A 67 9.07 4.60 -6.52
CA ILE A 67 9.65 5.95 -6.42
C ILE A 67 10.50 6.08 -5.15
N PHE A 68 10.01 5.52 -4.04
CA PHE A 68 10.75 5.51 -2.80
C PHE A 68 12.04 4.67 -2.88
N GLU A 69 12.04 3.54 -3.58
CA GLU A 69 13.26 2.76 -3.82
C GLU A 69 14.28 3.52 -4.68
N ASP A 70 13.81 4.22 -5.73
CA ASP A 70 14.67 4.92 -6.69
C ASP A 70 15.19 6.29 -6.17
N GLU A 71 14.30 7.09 -5.58
CA GLU A 71 14.57 8.48 -5.19
C GLU A 71 14.49 8.69 -3.67
N GLY A 72 13.81 7.82 -2.93
CA GLY A 72 13.53 8.04 -1.51
C GLY A 72 12.59 9.23 -1.26
N PHE A 73 12.47 9.64 0.00
CA PHE A 73 11.52 10.67 0.42
C PHE A 73 11.77 12.07 -0.18
N LYS A 74 12.97 12.35 -0.71
CA LYS A 74 13.30 13.65 -1.35
C LYS A 74 12.42 13.95 -2.57
N TYR A 75 11.82 12.93 -3.18
CA TYR A 75 10.90 13.09 -4.30
C TYR A 75 9.72 14.00 -3.93
N TRP A 76 9.17 13.81 -2.72
CA TRP A 76 8.07 14.61 -2.20
C TRP A 76 8.57 15.83 -1.43
N THR A 77 9.05 16.86 -2.14
CA THR A 77 9.49 18.15 -1.54
C THR A 77 8.47 18.79 -0.57
N LYS A 78 7.16 18.61 -0.81
CA LYS A 78 6.10 19.06 0.10
C LYS A 78 6.08 18.27 1.41
N TRP A 79 6.39 16.98 1.37
CA TRP A 79 6.55 16.15 2.56
C TRP A 79 7.79 16.57 3.34
N GLU A 80 8.91 16.80 2.66
CA GLU A 80 10.15 17.24 3.32
C GLU A 80 9.96 18.56 4.08
N SER A 81 9.28 19.54 3.49
CA SER A 81 9.06 20.84 4.12
C SER A 81 8.01 20.86 5.24
N ARG A 82 7.18 19.82 5.38
CA ARG A 82 6.03 19.83 6.31
C ARG A 82 5.94 18.65 7.27
N CYS A 83 6.67 17.57 7.02
CA CYS A 83 6.53 16.32 7.76
C CYS A 83 7.87 15.79 8.30
N LYS A 84 9.00 16.14 7.66
CA LYS A 84 10.33 15.68 8.11
C LYS A 84 10.70 16.35 9.44
N GLY A 85 11.01 15.53 10.45
CA GLY A 85 11.38 16.01 11.79
C GLY A 85 10.20 16.36 12.70
N GLU A 86 8.97 16.22 12.22
CA GLU A 86 7.76 16.41 13.03
C GLU A 86 7.39 15.11 13.76
N ARG A 87 6.79 15.22 14.95
CA ARG A 87 6.17 14.08 15.62
C ARG A 87 4.90 13.70 14.86
N LEU A 88 5.03 12.76 13.92
CA LEU A 88 3.88 12.25 13.18
C LEU A 88 2.92 11.55 14.15
N PRO A 89 1.60 11.75 13.98
CA PRO A 89 0.62 11.02 14.78
C PRO A 89 0.81 9.53 14.55
N ASP A 90 0.85 8.78 15.63
CA ASP A 90 0.89 7.33 15.57
C ASP A 90 -0.41 6.83 14.91
N ILE A 91 -0.27 6.35 13.68
CA ILE A 91 -1.35 5.81 12.85
C ILE A 91 -1.71 4.37 13.23
N GLU A 92 -0.87 3.69 14.01
CA GLU A 92 -1.10 2.31 14.47
C GLU A 92 -2.23 2.25 15.52
N ASN A 93 -2.40 3.32 16.30
CA ASN A 93 -3.50 3.43 17.28
C ASN A 93 -4.88 3.61 16.65
N LYS A 94 -5.02 3.80 15.34
CA LYS A 94 -6.36 3.80 14.68
C LYS A 94 -6.72 2.47 14.04
N ILE A 95 -5.74 1.75 13.50
CA ILE A 95 -5.98 0.47 12.82
C ILE A 95 -6.12 -0.65 13.86
N ILE A 96 -5.28 -0.66 14.91
CA ILE A 96 -5.29 -1.70 15.93
C ILE A 96 -6.57 -1.66 16.79
N ILE A 97 -7.10 -0.47 17.10
CA ILE A 97 -8.35 -0.34 17.87
C ILE A 97 -9.55 -0.83 17.05
N HIS A 98 -9.56 -0.57 15.73
CA HIS A 98 -10.65 -1.03 14.86
C HIS A 98 -10.62 -2.56 14.63
N PHE A 99 -9.42 -3.15 14.52
CA PHE A 99 -9.26 -4.60 14.41
C PHE A 99 -9.57 -5.33 15.73
N LYS A 100 -9.14 -4.77 16.88
CA LYS A 100 -9.49 -5.30 18.21
C LYS A 100 -10.98 -5.19 18.52
N PHE A 101 -11.67 -4.15 18.05
CA PHE A 101 -13.12 -3.99 18.26
C PHE A 101 -13.95 -5.00 17.45
N GLN A 102 -13.52 -5.39 16.25
CA GLN A 102 -14.24 -6.42 15.47
C GLN A 102 -14.02 -7.84 16.01
N MET A 103 -12.86 -8.15 16.60
CA MET A 103 -12.56 -9.51 17.11
C MET A 103 -13.05 -9.76 18.55
N SER A 104 -13.44 -8.72 19.30
CA SER A 104 -14.05 -8.86 20.63
C SER A 104 -15.58 -9.03 20.59
N GLY A 105 -16.21 -8.86 19.41
CA GLY A 105 -17.66 -9.02 19.21
C GLY A 105 -18.13 -10.42 18.75
N LEU A 106 -17.25 -11.40 18.60
CA LEU A 106 -17.59 -12.75 18.11
C LEU A 106 -17.47 -13.87 19.16
N ALA A 107 -17.38 -13.52 20.45
CA ALA A 107 -17.33 -14.48 21.54
C ALA A 107 -18.64 -14.56 22.35
N THR A 108 -19.82 -14.52 21.72
CA THR A 108 -21.07 -15.05 22.31
C THR A 108 -22.02 -15.53 21.22
N SER A 109 -22.00 -16.84 20.93
CA SER A 109 -23.18 -17.68 20.71
C SER A 109 -22.71 -19.01 20.12
N SER A 110 -22.69 -20.01 20.99
CA SER A 110 -22.70 -21.41 20.64
C SER A 110 -23.99 -21.78 19.91
N GLN A 111 -23.89 -22.29 18.67
CA GLN A 111 -24.65 -23.45 18.18
C GLN A 111 -24.11 -23.89 16.81
N GLY A 112 -23.86 -25.19 16.69
CA GLY A 112 -22.98 -25.76 15.67
C GLY A 112 -23.61 -26.00 14.30
N PHE A 113 -22.72 -26.26 13.34
CA PHE A 113 -22.99 -27.12 12.20
C PHE A 113 -21.71 -27.85 11.81
N ALA A 114 -21.72 -29.17 12.01
CA ALA A 114 -20.66 -30.05 11.56
C ALA A 114 -20.78 -30.28 10.04
N ARG A 115 -19.66 -30.20 9.32
CA ARG A 115 -19.31 -31.21 8.31
C ARG A 115 -17.83 -31.15 7.92
N THR A 116 -17.25 -32.34 7.95
CA THR A 116 -15.91 -32.80 7.63
C THR A 116 -15.47 -32.53 6.20
N ASN A 117 -14.15 -32.35 5.96
CA ASN A 117 -13.36 -33.31 5.20
C ASN A 117 -11.87 -32.91 5.13
N GLU A 118 -11.05 -33.69 5.84
CA GLU A 118 -9.67 -33.98 5.43
C GLU A 118 -9.69 -34.67 4.07
N LYS A 119 -8.83 -34.22 3.13
CA LYS A 119 -8.12 -35.02 2.10
C LYS A 119 -7.54 -34.10 1.02
N ASN A 120 -6.25 -33.82 1.12
CA ASN A 120 -5.28 -34.00 0.05
C ASN A 120 -3.89 -33.68 0.62
N ILE A 121 -3.24 -34.67 1.21
CA ILE A 121 -2.34 -35.62 0.52
C ILE A 121 -1.03 -34.92 0.13
N LYS A 122 -0.07 -35.13 1.01
CA LYS A 122 1.38 -35.02 0.83
C LYS A 122 1.80 -35.61 -0.52
N LYS A 123 2.58 -34.87 -1.30
CA LYS A 123 3.66 -35.48 -2.10
C LYS A 123 4.70 -34.43 -2.54
N THR A 124 5.75 -34.28 -1.75
CA THR A 124 7.07 -33.87 -2.23
C THR A 124 8.07 -34.86 -1.67
N GLU A 125 8.23 -35.99 -2.37
CA GLU A 125 9.39 -36.88 -2.24
C GLU A 125 10.52 -36.33 -3.10
N LYS A 126 11.68 -36.08 -2.49
CA LYS A 126 13.03 -36.53 -2.90
C LYS A 126 14.04 -35.78 -2.03
N ALA A 127 14.71 -36.45 -1.10
CA ALA A 127 15.77 -37.46 -1.26
C ALA A 127 17.11 -36.80 -0.93
N SER A 128 17.63 -37.14 0.24
CA SER A 128 19.06 -37.12 0.53
C SER A 128 19.31 -38.25 1.52
N ASP A 129 19.58 -39.43 0.96
CA ASP A 129 20.21 -40.53 1.66
C ASP A 129 21.61 -40.09 2.11
N THR A 130 21.87 -40.19 3.41
CA THR A 130 23.18 -40.62 3.92
C THR A 130 22.93 -41.43 5.18
N ASP A 131 23.02 -42.73 4.96
CA ASP A 131 23.17 -43.83 5.91
C ASP A 131 24.33 -43.60 6.89
N VAL A 132 24.07 -43.73 8.20
CA VAL A 132 25.01 -44.33 9.16
C VAL A 132 24.18 -44.98 10.28
N THR A 133 23.98 -46.30 10.18
CA THR A 133 23.76 -47.17 11.35
C THR A 133 25.00 -48.05 11.50
N THR A 134 25.34 -48.46 12.73
CA THR A 134 26.27 -49.55 13.16
C THR A 134 27.52 -49.08 13.90
N LEU A 135 27.41 -48.90 15.22
CA LEU A 135 28.00 -49.75 16.29
C LEU A 135 27.68 -49.17 17.67
#